data_AF-A0A832W240-F1
#
_entry.id   AF-A0A832W240-F1
#
_cell.length_a   1.000
_cell.length_b   1.000
_cell.length_c   1.000
_cell.angle_alpha   90.00
_cell.angle_beta   90.00
_cell.angle_gamma   90.00
#
_symmetry.space_group_name_H-M   'P 1'
#
loop_
_entity.id
_entity.type
_entity.pdbx_description
1 polymer ?
#
loop_
_entity_poly.entity_id
_entity_poly.type
_entity_poly.pdbx_seq_one_letter_code
_entity_poly.pdbx_strand_id
1 'polypeptide(L)'
;MKKCEIYLKQIKQYDPDPFYVNYFFNKYINSINNIIYGIFEEANMDFGLFVTEEITQRKFSEKANEKKDTNALKFSEWFSIKYKKEHENPYPNFMNEICQFKNKNETLPEIKIRIRATERYKNDFNQEIKIGLKNGKIISKDQLNIEMKRQTQMFLEIINIKRNKKEEPKVTKEKITSSAFVNLEKDQNIEIMYLCQIYMPVIRRLIDEARDKIKELTN
;
A
#
# COMPACT_ATOMS: atom_id res chain seq x y z
N MET A 1 6.48 12.33 -3.08
CA MET A 1 7.41 11.22 -2.81
C MET A 1 8.10 11.26 -1.44
N LYS A 2 8.82 12.33 -1.05
CA LYS A 2 9.58 12.40 0.22
C LYS A 2 8.76 12.02 1.48
N LYS A 3 7.50 12.46 1.56
CA LYS A 3 6.59 12.09 2.66
C LYS A 3 6.34 10.57 2.74
N CYS A 4 6.07 9.92 1.60
CA CYS A 4 5.88 8.47 1.53
C CYS A 4 7.12 7.71 2.01
N GLU A 5 8.32 8.18 1.65
CA GLU A 5 9.59 7.57 2.11
C GLU A 5 9.77 7.70 3.63
N ILE A 6 9.41 8.85 4.21
CA ILE A 6 9.45 9.07 5.66
C ILE A 6 8.48 8.12 6.35
N TYR A 7 7.22 8.07 5.89
CA TYR A 7 6.22 7.20 6.49
C TYR A 7 6.56 5.71 6.31
N LEU A 8 7.15 5.32 5.18
CA LEU A 8 7.65 3.95 4.99
C LEU A 8 8.73 3.60 6.03
N LYS A 9 9.69 4.49 6.27
CA LYS A 9 10.71 4.29 7.33
C LYS A 9 10.07 4.16 8.72
N GLN A 10 9.04 4.94 9.00
CA GLN A 10 8.31 4.87 10.28
C GLN A 10 7.52 3.58 10.41
N ILE A 11 6.80 3.14 9.36
CA ILE A 11 6.15 1.82 9.35
C ILE A 11 7.17 0.73 9.68
N LYS A 12 8.37 0.77 9.09
CA LYS A 12 9.44 -0.21 9.37
C LYS A 12 9.90 -0.18 10.82
N GLN A 13 10.05 1.02 11.38
CA GLN A 13 10.54 1.22 12.74
C GLN A 13 9.56 0.69 13.79
N TYR A 14 8.26 0.83 13.53
CA TYR A 14 7.22 0.49 14.49
C TYR A 14 6.57 -0.87 14.27
N ASP A 15 6.90 -1.56 13.18
CA ASP A 15 6.43 -2.93 12.94
C ASP A 15 6.85 -3.86 14.10
N PRO A 16 5.94 -4.70 14.67
CA PRO A 16 4.56 -4.96 14.24
C PRO A 16 3.48 -4.26 15.08
N ASP A 17 3.76 -3.15 15.78
CA ASP A 17 2.78 -2.50 16.65
C ASP A 17 1.58 -1.94 15.85
N PRO A 18 0.36 -2.48 16.03
CA PRO A 18 -0.78 -2.11 15.20
C PRO A 18 -1.17 -0.64 15.32
N PHE A 19 -1.03 -0.02 16.49
CA PHE A 19 -1.39 1.38 16.69
C PHE A 19 -0.51 2.30 15.86
N TYR A 20 0.81 2.14 15.98
CA TYR A 20 1.76 2.98 15.25
C TYR A 20 1.78 2.66 13.76
N VAL A 21 1.74 1.38 13.39
CA VAL A 21 1.65 0.99 11.97
C VAL A 21 0.39 1.56 11.34
N ASN A 22 -0.76 1.45 12.00
CA ASN A 22 -2.01 2.05 11.51
C ASN A 22 -1.88 3.56 11.30
N TYR A 23 -1.33 4.27 12.29
CA TYR A 23 -1.13 5.72 12.20
C TYR A 23 -0.26 6.11 11.00
N PHE A 24 0.93 5.51 10.85
CA PHE A 24 1.85 5.86 9.76
C PHE A 24 1.39 5.34 8.40
N PHE A 25 0.71 4.20 8.36
CA PHE A 25 0.11 3.69 7.11
C PHE A 25 -1.00 4.60 6.61
N ASN A 26 -1.84 5.13 7.52
CA ASN A 26 -2.84 6.14 7.17
C ASN A 26 -2.20 7.41 6.57
N LYS A 27 -1.10 7.89 7.17
CA LYS A 27 -0.33 9.04 6.65
C LYS A 27 0.33 8.73 5.30
N TYR A 28 0.81 7.50 5.11
CA TYR A 28 1.35 7.03 3.83
C TYR A 28 0.29 7.08 2.73
N ILE A 29 -0.90 6.51 2.97
CA ILE A 29 -2.01 6.52 2.00
C ILE A 29 -2.46 7.94 1.66
N ASN A 30 -2.64 8.81 2.66
CA ASN A 30 -2.97 10.21 2.40
C ASN A 30 -1.89 10.90 1.54
N SER A 31 -0.62 10.54 1.72
CA SER A 31 0.46 11.07 0.88
C SER A 31 0.41 10.55 -0.56
N ILE A 32 -0.05 9.33 -0.78
CA ILE A 32 -0.31 8.80 -2.13
C ILE A 32 -1.42 9.61 -2.80
N ASN A 33 -2.56 9.81 -2.13
CA ASN A 33 -3.67 10.59 -2.68
C ASN A 33 -3.23 12.00 -3.07
N ASN A 34 -2.47 12.67 -2.19
CA ASN A 34 -1.95 14.01 -2.47
C ASN A 34 -0.97 14.04 -3.66
N ILE A 35 -0.22 12.97 -3.90
CA ILE A 35 0.63 12.86 -5.10
C ILE A 35 -0.23 12.78 -6.35
N ILE A 36 -1.29 11.98 -6.33
CA ILE A 36 -2.21 11.85 -7.47
C ILE A 36 -2.90 13.19 -7.75
N TYR A 37 -3.36 13.91 -6.71
CA TYR A 37 -3.88 15.26 -6.88
C TYR A 37 -2.84 16.21 -7.48
N GLY A 38 -1.60 16.17 -6.99
CA GLY A 38 -0.50 16.97 -7.53
C GLY A 38 -0.23 16.75 -9.03
N ILE A 39 -0.44 15.52 -9.55
CA ILE A 39 -0.34 15.25 -10.99
C ILE A 39 -1.40 16.03 -11.77
N PHE A 40 -2.64 16.06 -11.27
CA PHE A 40 -3.73 16.80 -11.91
C PHE A 40 -3.62 18.32 -11.68
N GLU A 41 -3.02 18.78 -10.59
CA GLU A 41 -2.67 20.19 -10.38
C GLU A 41 -1.66 20.67 -11.42
N GLU A 42 -0.60 19.89 -11.65
CA GLU A 42 0.43 20.17 -12.68
C GLU A 42 -0.23 20.22 -14.06
N ALA A 43 -1.03 19.21 -14.42
CA ALA A 43 -1.77 19.19 -15.68
C ALA A 43 -2.75 20.37 -15.83
N ASN A 44 -3.46 20.74 -14.77
CA ASN A 44 -4.43 21.84 -14.79
C ASN A 44 -3.78 23.20 -15.09
N MET A 45 -2.56 23.40 -14.60
CA MET A 45 -1.75 24.57 -14.94
C MET A 45 -1.29 24.52 -16.40
N ASP A 46 -0.68 23.41 -16.80
CA ASP A 46 -0.04 23.27 -18.11
C ASP A 46 -1.04 23.29 -19.27
N PHE A 47 -2.24 22.73 -19.08
CA PHE A 47 -3.34 22.83 -20.06
C PHE A 47 -4.18 24.11 -19.92
N GLY A 48 -3.85 25.03 -19.00
CA GLY A 48 -4.59 26.29 -18.84
C GLY A 48 -6.07 26.11 -18.46
N LEU A 49 -6.38 25.08 -17.66
CA LEU A 49 -7.75 24.80 -17.22
C LEU A 49 -8.20 25.71 -16.07
N PHE A 50 -7.27 26.21 -15.24
CA PHE A 50 -7.50 27.18 -14.16
C PHE A 50 -8.58 26.76 -13.14
N VAL A 51 -8.69 25.47 -12.82
CA VAL A 51 -9.48 25.01 -11.67
C VAL A 51 -8.78 25.45 -10.39
N THR A 52 -9.50 26.16 -9.52
CA THR A 52 -8.97 26.73 -8.26
C THR A 52 -9.29 25.90 -7.02
N GLU A 53 -10.19 24.93 -7.14
CA GLU A 53 -10.52 23.98 -6.08
C GLU A 53 -9.57 22.77 -6.10
N GLU A 54 -9.62 21.95 -5.04
CA GLU A 54 -8.93 20.64 -5.04
C GLU A 54 -9.33 19.84 -6.28
N ILE A 55 -8.32 19.45 -7.07
CA ILE A 55 -8.52 18.89 -8.39
C ILE A 55 -8.40 17.37 -8.38
N THR A 56 -9.55 16.73 -8.47
CA THR A 56 -9.64 15.30 -8.76
C THR A 56 -9.61 15.08 -10.27
N GLN A 57 -9.29 13.86 -10.71
CA GLN A 57 -9.41 13.48 -12.12
C GLN A 57 -10.79 13.81 -12.71
N ARG A 58 -11.86 13.60 -11.93
CA ARG A 58 -13.23 13.91 -12.33
C ARG A 58 -13.39 15.40 -12.62
N LYS A 59 -13.03 16.27 -11.67
CA LYS A 59 -13.14 17.73 -11.84
C LYS A 59 -12.27 18.23 -13.00
N PHE A 60 -11.06 17.70 -13.13
CA PHE A 60 -10.19 17.97 -14.27
C PHE A 60 -10.88 17.63 -15.61
N SER A 61 -11.49 16.45 -15.70
CA SER A 61 -12.18 16.01 -16.93
C SER A 61 -13.44 16.82 -17.22
N GLU A 62 -14.22 17.17 -16.19
CA GLU A 62 -15.39 18.04 -16.32
C GLU A 62 -14.98 19.42 -16.87
N LYS A 63 -13.93 20.03 -16.31
CA LYS A 63 -13.43 21.33 -16.79
C LYS A 63 -12.86 21.26 -18.20
N ALA A 64 -12.12 20.21 -18.52
CA ALA A 64 -11.59 20.00 -19.87
C ALA A 64 -12.72 19.86 -20.90
N ASN A 65 -13.81 19.17 -20.56
CA ASN A 65 -15.01 19.06 -21.40
C ASN A 65 -15.69 20.43 -21.60
N GLU A 66 -15.90 21.20 -20.53
CA GLU A 66 -16.48 22.56 -20.61
C GLU A 66 -15.68 23.45 -21.58
N LYS A 67 -14.35 23.40 -21.49
CA LYS A 67 -13.43 24.16 -22.36
C LYS A 67 -13.21 23.54 -23.73
N LYS A 68 -13.74 22.33 -23.98
CA LYS A 68 -13.47 21.52 -25.19
C LYS A 68 -11.97 21.32 -25.44
N ASP A 69 -11.18 21.21 -24.36
CA ASP A 69 -9.74 20.99 -24.46
C ASP A 69 -9.45 19.51 -24.74
N THR A 70 -9.17 19.22 -26.01
CA THR A 70 -8.94 17.83 -26.46
C THR A 70 -7.67 17.22 -25.88
N ASN A 71 -6.65 18.02 -25.57
CA ASN A 71 -5.37 17.51 -25.06
C ASN A 71 -5.48 17.18 -23.57
N ALA A 72 -6.16 18.02 -22.79
CA ALA A 72 -6.49 17.71 -21.41
C ALA A 72 -7.38 16.44 -21.32
N LEU A 73 -8.38 16.29 -22.19
CA LEU A 73 -9.21 15.08 -22.21
C LEU A 73 -8.39 13.82 -22.54
N LYS A 74 -7.50 13.88 -23.54
CA LYS A 74 -6.57 12.79 -23.87
C LYS A 74 -5.65 12.44 -22.70
N PHE A 75 -5.14 13.44 -21.98
CA PHE A 75 -4.35 13.21 -20.79
C PHE A 75 -5.13 12.47 -19.70
N SER A 76 -6.36 12.90 -19.41
CA SER A 76 -7.20 12.24 -18.40
C SER A 76 -7.50 10.79 -18.77
N GLU A 77 -7.85 10.52 -20.03
CA GLU A 77 -8.11 9.16 -20.52
C GLU A 77 -6.85 8.29 -20.43
N TRP A 78 -5.71 8.80 -20.89
CA TRP A 78 -4.43 8.12 -20.78
C TRP A 78 -4.10 7.78 -19.34
N PHE A 79 -4.28 8.73 -18.40
CA PHE A 79 -3.98 8.51 -16.98
C PHE A 79 -4.87 7.40 -16.40
N SER A 80 -6.16 7.38 -16.73
CA SER A 80 -7.05 6.29 -16.31
C SER A 80 -6.60 4.91 -16.80
N ILE A 81 -6.20 4.81 -18.06
CA ILE A 81 -5.71 3.55 -18.64
C ILE A 81 -4.41 3.13 -17.97
N LYS A 82 -3.46 4.06 -17.83
CA LYS A 82 -2.17 3.81 -17.20
C LYS A 82 -2.32 3.40 -15.73
N TYR A 83 -3.17 4.09 -14.97
CA TYR A 83 -3.48 3.75 -13.59
C TYR A 83 -4.04 2.33 -13.49
N LYS A 84 -5.03 1.96 -14.32
CA LYS A 84 -5.57 0.59 -14.35
C LYS A 84 -4.48 -0.44 -14.64
N LYS A 85 -3.64 -0.20 -15.64
CA LYS A 85 -2.54 -1.11 -16.03
C LYS A 85 -1.53 -1.34 -14.90
N GLU A 86 -1.12 -0.29 -14.20
CA GLU A 86 -0.21 -0.40 -13.05
C GLU A 86 -0.82 -1.23 -11.90
N HIS A 87 -2.15 -1.27 -11.83
CA HIS A 87 -2.94 -1.97 -10.82
C HIS A 87 -3.48 -3.33 -11.29
N GLU A 88 -3.04 -3.85 -12.43
CA GLU A 88 -3.31 -5.26 -12.82
C GLU A 88 -2.54 -6.24 -11.92
N ASN A 89 -1.39 -5.81 -11.38
CA ASN A 89 -0.60 -6.62 -10.46
C ASN A 89 -1.25 -6.69 -9.07
N PRO A 90 -1.19 -7.83 -8.36
CA PRO A 90 -1.90 -8.01 -7.09
C PRO A 90 -1.53 -6.99 -6.01
N TYR A 91 -0.24 -6.73 -5.78
CA TYR A 91 0.18 -5.81 -4.72
C TYR A 91 -0.24 -4.35 -4.98
N PRO A 92 0.01 -3.78 -6.18
CA PRO A 92 -0.57 -2.50 -6.52
C PRO A 92 -2.09 -2.50 -6.37
N ASN A 93 -2.79 -3.52 -6.87
CA ASN A 93 -4.24 -3.62 -6.73
C ASN A 93 -4.70 -3.59 -5.26
N PHE A 94 -4.05 -4.35 -4.38
CA PHE A 94 -4.34 -4.33 -2.94
C PHE A 94 -4.18 -2.93 -2.33
N MET A 95 -3.16 -2.17 -2.73
CA MET A 95 -3.04 -0.78 -2.28
C MET A 95 -4.23 0.06 -2.74
N ASN A 96 -4.65 -0.08 -3.99
CA ASN A 96 -5.80 0.64 -4.53
C ASN A 96 -7.10 0.26 -3.80
N GLU A 97 -7.32 -1.02 -3.52
CA GLU A 97 -8.45 -1.51 -2.71
C GLU A 97 -8.44 -0.93 -1.29
N ILE A 98 -7.27 -0.85 -0.64
CA ILE A 98 -7.13 -0.22 0.69
C ILE A 98 -7.43 1.28 0.62
N CYS A 99 -6.93 1.98 -0.40
CA CYS A 99 -7.24 3.40 -0.62
C CYS A 99 -8.76 3.61 -0.79
N GLN A 100 -9.42 2.78 -1.59
CA GLN A 100 -10.86 2.83 -1.81
C GLN A 100 -11.64 2.54 -0.52
N PHE A 101 -11.25 1.49 0.23
CA PHE A 101 -11.83 1.17 1.52
C PHE A 101 -11.73 2.35 2.48
N LYS A 102 -10.54 2.95 2.60
CA LYS A 102 -10.31 4.09 3.48
C LYS A 102 -11.13 5.30 3.06
N ASN A 103 -11.20 5.60 1.77
CA ASN A 103 -11.96 6.75 1.27
C ASN A 103 -13.47 6.57 1.50
N LYS A 104 -13.97 5.33 1.50
CA LYS A 104 -15.37 5.02 1.77
C LYS A 104 -15.72 5.01 3.26
N ASN A 105 -14.82 4.51 4.11
CA ASN A 105 -15.11 4.26 5.53
C ASN A 105 -14.43 5.25 6.48
N GLU A 106 -13.62 6.18 5.96
CA GLU A 106 -12.76 7.13 6.69
C GLU A 106 -11.68 6.49 7.58
N THR A 107 -11.71 5.16 7.74
CA THR A 107 -10.76 4.37 8.53
C THR A 107 -10.11 3.28 7.69
N LEU A 108 -8.92 2.84 8.11
CA LEU A 108 -8.26 1.67 7.53
C LEU A 108 -8.93 0.36 8.00
N PRO A 109 -8.78 -0.74 7.23
CA PRO A 109 -9.17 -2.06 7.71
C PRO A 109 -8.37 -2.46 8.95
N GLU A 110 -8.87 -3.47 9.68
CA GLU A 110 -8.22 -3.97 10.89
C GLU A 110 -6.79 -4.44 10.61
N ILE A 111 -5.86 -4.00 11.46
CA ILE A 111 -4.46 -4.39 11.41
C ILE A 111 -4.17 -5.44 12.49
N LYS A 112 -3.57 -6.54 12.06
CA LYS A 112 -3.25 -7.69 12.90
C LYS A 112 -1.77 -8.01 12.88
N ILE A 113 -1.29 -8.59 13.96
CA ILE A 113 0.09 -9.07 14.06
C ILE A 113 0.13 -10.51 13.56
N ARG A 114 1.05 -10.84 12.66
CA ARG A 114 1.24 -12.22 12.19
C ARG A 114 2.71 -12.64 12.20
N ILE A 115 2.96 -13.92 12.49
CA ILE A 115 4.23 -14.60 12.21
C ILE A 115 4.33 -14.84 10.71
N ARG A 116 5.51 -14.59 10.16
CA ARG A 116 5.89 -14.88 8.77
C ARG A 116 7.34 -15.37 8.71
N ALA A 117 7.70 -16.02 7.60
CA ALA A 117 9.10 -16.25 7.26
C ALA A 117 9.77 -14.95 6.79
N THR A 118 11.07 -14.78 7.06
CA THR A 118 11.86 -13.60 6.67
C THR A 118 12.03 -13.49 5.16
N GLU A 119 12.31 -14.62 4.51
CA GLU A 119 12.29 -14.79 3.06
C GLU A 119 10.85 -15.05 2.61
N ARG A 120 10.39 -14.34 1.58
CA ARG A 120 8.99 -14.40 1.11
C ARG A 120 8.87 -15.29 -0.12
N TYR A 121 8.03 -16.31 -0.02
CA TYR A 121 7.57 -17.10 -1.15
C TYR A 121 6.08 -16.88 -1.37
N LYS A 122 5.62 -16.98 -2.62
CA LYS A 122 4.25 -16.63 -3.04
C LYS A 122 3.16 -17.32 -2.20
N ASN A 123 3.46 -18.52 -1.71
CA ASN A 123 2.49 -19.40 -1.05
C ASN A 123 2.82 -19.63 0.42
N ASP A 124 3.72 -18.82 0.98
CA ASP A 124 3.98 -18.84 2.40
C ASP A 124 2.70 -18.51 3.17
N PHE A 125 2.49 -19.26 4.23
CA PHE A 125 1.38 -18.99 5.14
C PHE A 125 1.87 -18.08 6.26
N ASN A 126 0.95 -17.25 6.76
CA ASN A 126 1.20 -16.36 7.89
C ASN A 126 0.23 -16.71 9.01
N GLN A 127 0.68 -16.63 10.26
CA GLN A 127 -0.12 -17.04 11.42
C GLN A 127 -0.40 -15.86 12.35
N GLU A 128 -1.66 -15.62 12.68
CA GLU A 128 -2.05 -14.53 13.57
C GLU A 128 -1.56 -14.74 15.01
N ILE A 129 -0.99 -13.69 15.59
CA ILE A 129 -0.58 -13.63 16.98
C ILE A 129 -1.62 -12.85 17.76
N LYS A 130 -2.27 -13.51 18.71
CA LYS A 130 -3.25 -12.88 19.60
C LYS A 130 -2.57 -12.47 20.91
N ILE A 131 -2.44 -11.16 21.12
CA ILE A 131 -1.91 -10.58 22.35
C ILE A 131 -2.83 -9.48 22.89
N GLY A 132 -2.66 -9.13 24.16
CA GLY A 132 -3.36 -8.00 24.75
C GLY A 132 -2.92 -6.68 24.11
N LEU A 133 -3.89 -5.91 23.62
CA LEU A 133 -3.68 -4.56 23.10
C LEU A 133 -4.40 -3.55 24.00
N LYS A 134 -3.77 -2.41 24.28
CA LYS A 134 -4.40 -1.28 24.97
C LYS A 134 -4.51 -0.13 23.98
N ASN A 135 -5.74 0.23 23.61
CA ASN A 135 -6.02 1.22 22.56
C ASN A 135 -5.31 0.87 21.23
N GLY A 136 -5.29 -0.42 20.86
CA GLY A 136 -4.61 -0.92 19.66
C GLY A 136 -3.08 -1.05 19.77
N LYS A 137 -2.47 -0.54 20.84
CA LYS A 137 -1.02 -0.59 21.07
C LYS A 137 -0.62 -1.87 21.79
N ILE A 138 0.56 -2.40 21.45
CA ILE A 138 1.13 -3.55 22.15
C ILE A 138 1.41 -3.16 23.61
N ILE A 139 0.84 -3.92 24.55
CA ILE A 139 1.03 -3.66 25.99
C ILE A 139 2.45 -4.02 26.42
N SER A 140 2.94 -5.18 25.97
CA SER A 140 4.26 -5.69 26.32
C SER A 140 4.91 -6.40 25.14
N LYS A 141 6.15 -6.02 24.84
CA LYS A 141 6.98 -6.73 23.87
C LYS A 141 7.30 -8.15 24.34
N ASP A 142 7.37 -8.39 25.65
CA ASP A 142 7.62 -9.72 26.19
C ASP A 142 6.45 -10.65 25.94
N GLN A 143 5.21 -10.15 26.05
CA GLN A 143 4.03 -10.93 25.71
C GLN A 143 4.03 -11.34 24.23
N LEU A 144 4.39 -10.43 23.33
CA LEU A 144 4.57 -10.75 21.92
C LEU A 144 5.63 -11.84 21.71
N ASN A 145 6.79 -11.71 22.36
CA ASN A 145 7.89 -12.68 22.25
C ASN A 145 7.50 -14.06 22.80
N ILE A 146 6.78 -14.12 23.92
CA ILE A 146 6.27 -15.37 24.51
C ILE A 146 5.30 -16.04 23.54
N GLU A 147 4.36 -15.28 22.99
CA GLU A 147 3.36 -15.83 22.07
C GLU A 147 3.99 -16.30 20.76
N MET A 148 4.96 -15.55 20.22
CA MET A 148 5.76 -15.99 19.07
C MET A 148 6.47 -17.32 19.35
N LYS A 149 7.15 -17.44 20.51
CA LYS A 149 7.85 -18.68 20.90
C LYS A 149 6.89 -19.85 21.03
N ARG A 150 5.70 -19.63 21.62
CA ARG A 150 4.66 -20.66 21.77
C ARG A 150 4.17 -21.21 20.43
N GLN A 151 3.98 -20.33 19.44
CA GLN A 151 3.47 -20.71 18.13
C GLN A 151 4.57 -21.18 17.15
N THR A 152 5.84 -20.95 17.46
CA THR A 152 6.98 -21.19 16.55
C THR A 152 7.03 -22.62 16.03
N GLN A 153 6.88 -23.62 16.89
CA GLN A 153 7.04 -25.03 16.49
C GLN A 153 6.01 -25.43 15.42
N MET A 154 4.73 -25.20 15.71
CA MET A 154 3.63 -25.47 14.77
C MET A 154 3.76 -24.61 13.50
N PHE A 155 4.20 -23.36 13.64
CA PHE A 155 4.43 -22.50 12.47
C PHE A 155 5.47 -23.09 11.52
N LEU A 156 6.63 -23.50 12.05
CA LEU A 156 7.73 -24.07 11.30
C LEU A 156 7.35 -25.40 10.62
N GLU A 157 6.55 -26.24 11.29
CA GLU A 157 6.06 -27.48 10.71
C GLU A 157 5.18 -27.20 9.48
N ILE A 158 4.17 -26.35 9.62
CA ILE A 158 3.22 -26.07 8.54
C ILE A 158 3.91 -25.40 7.36
N ILE A 159 4.82 -24.43 7.59
CA ILE A 159 5.43 -23.66 6.49
C ILE A 159 6.39 -24.55 5.72
N ASN A 160 7.15 -25.38 6.41
CA ASN A 160 8.12 -26.28 5.77
C ASN A 160 7.44 -27.41 5.01
N ILE A 161 6.28 -27.91 5.48
CA ILE A 161 5.45 -28.83 4.69
C ILE A 161 5.00 -28.16 3.39
N LYS A 162 4.54 -26.90 3.46
CA LYS A 162 4.08 -26.17 2.26
C LYS A 162 5.22 -25.87 1.29
N ARG A 163 6.37 -25.43 1.79
CA ARG A 163 7.57 -25.12 0.99
C ARG A 163 8.15 -26.37 0.34
N ASN A 164 8.23 -27.48 1.07
CA ASN A 164 8.74 -28.75 0.53
C ASN A 164 7.91 -29.24 -0.67
N LYS A 165 6.57 -29.06 -0.64
CA LYS A 165 5.68 -29.38 -1.77
C LYS A 165 5.96 -28.55 -3.03
N LYS A 166 6.70 -27.45 -2.91
CA LYS A 166 7.02 -26.51 -3.99
C LYS A 166 8.53 -26.41 -4.24
N GLU A 167 9.31 -27.31 -3.64
CA GLU A 167 10.78 -27.30 -3.71
C GLU A 167 11.40 -25.97 -3.22
N GLU A 168 10.71 -25.27 -2.31
CA GLU A 168 11.16 -24.02 -1.71
C GLU A 168 12.04 -24.29 -0.46
N PRO A 169 13.05 -23.45 -0.16
CA PRO A 169 13.96 -23.65 0.98
C PRO A 169 13.26 -23.68 2.34
N LYS A 170 13.75 -24.56 3.22
CA LYS A 170 13.27 -24.72 4.59
C LYS A 170 13.48 -23.43 5.41
N VAL A 171 12.46 -23.04 6.16
CA VAL A 171 12.47 -21.99 7.17
C VAL A 171 12.98 -22.55 8.49
N THR A 172 13.92 -21.84 9.10
CA THR A 172 14.43 -22.12 10.45
C THR A 172 13.90 -21.07 11.44
N LYS A 173 14.11 -21.29 12.74
CA LYS A 173 13.66 -20.39 13.80
C LYS A 173 14.28 -18.99 13.70
N GLU A 174 15.47 -18.88 13.16
CA GLU A 174 16.18 -17.61 12.93
C GLU A 174 15.59 -16.84 11.74
N LYS A 175 14.84 -17.54 10.88
CA LYS A 175 14.20 -17.01 9.68
C LYS A 175 12.70 -16.75 9.87
N ILE A 176 12.23 -16.55 11.10
CA ILE A 176 10.86 -16.12 11.37
C ILE A 176 10.83 -14.75 12.06
N THR A 177 9.81 -13.97 11.78
CA THR A 177 9.55 -12.69 12.44
C THR A 177 8.05 -12.44 12.55
N SER A 178 7.65 -11.46 13.34
CA SER A 178 6.31 -10.89 13.30
C SER A 178 6.29 -9.64 12.41
N SER A 179 5.12 -9.34 11.83
CA SER A 179 4.85 -8.11 11.09
C SER A 179 3.36 -7.75 11.18
N ALA A 180 3.03 -6.51 10.87
CA ALA A 180 1.66 -6.01 10.79
C ALA A 180 1.05 -6.28 9.41
N PHE A 181 -0.15 -6.84 9.43
CA PHE A 181 -0.93 -7.21 8.25
C PHE A 181 -2.29 -6.53 8.27
N VAL A 182 -2.74 -6.11 7.09
CA VAL A 182 -4.11 -5.62 6.88
C VAL A 182 -4.94 -6.70 6.20
N ASN A 183 -6.20 -6.82 6.61
CA ASN A 183 -7.17 -7.71 5.97
C ASN A 183 -8.28 -6.88 5.30
N LEU A 184 -8.40 -7.00 3.98
CA LEU A 184 -9.50 -6.39 3.23
C LEU A 184 -10.71 -7.34 3.12
N GLU A 185 -10.44 -8.61 2.85
CA GLU A 185 -11.44 -9.68 2.72
C GLU A 185 -11.00 -10.94 3.49
N LYS A 186 -11.86 -11.97 3.56
CA LYS A 186 -11.46 -13.28 4.08
C LYS A 186 -10.27 -13.79 3.25
N ASP A 187 -9.19 -14.13 3.94
CA ASP A 187 -7.95 -14.71 3.40
C ASP A 187 -6.97 -13.78 2.66
N GLN A 188 -7.33 -12.51 2.43
CA GLN A 188 -6.37 -11.50 1.96
C GLN A 188 -5.56 -10.94 3.13
N ASN A 189 -4.41 -11.56 3.39
CA ASN A 189 -3.50 -11.16 4.47
C ASN A 189 -2.30 -10.42 3.88
N ILE A 190 -2.33 -9.09 3.90
CA ILE A 190 -1.34 -8.27 3.19
C ILE A 190 -0.39 -7.62 4.20
N GLU A 191 0.91 -7.93 4.10
CA GLU A 191 1.96 -7.32 4.93
C GLU A 191 2.11 -5.83 4.57
N ILE A 192 1.84 -4.94 5.52
CA ILE A 192 1.72 -3.50 5.26
C ILE A 192 3.06 -2.90 4.79
N MET A 193 4.15 -3.28 5.47
CA MET A 193 5.50 -2.83 5.12
C MET A 193 5.85 -3.21 3.68
N TYR A 194 5.67 -4.49 3.34
CA TYR A 194 6.01 -5.00 2.02
C TYR A 194 5.14 -4.39 0.92
N LEU A 195 3.84 -4.23 1.17
CA LEU A 195 2.92 -3.56 0.28
C LEU A 195 3.37 -2.12 -0.03
N CYS A 196 3.67 -1.32 1.01
CA CYS A 196 4.13 0.05 0.83
C CYS A 196 5.44 0.09 0.03
N GLN A 197 6.38 -0.81 0.32
CA GLN A 197 7.65 -0.89 -0.39
C GLN A 197 7.47 -1.20 -1.89
N ILE A 198 6.58 -2.13 -2.24
CA ILE A 198 6.27 -2.46 -3.65
C ILE A 198 5.58 -1.29 -4.35
N TYR A 199 4.74 -0.54 -3.64
CA TYR A 199 3.95 0.51 -4.26
C TYR A 199 4.74 1.79 -4.56
N MET A 200 5.82 2.05 -3.83
CA MET A 200 6.72 3.19 -4.06
C MET A 200 7.19 3.35 -5.53
N PRO A 201 7.76 2.33 -6.19
CA PRO A 201 8.16 2.44 -7.60
C PRO A 201 6.98 2.61 -8.56
N VAL A 202 5.79 2.08 -8.22
CA VAL A 202 4.57 2.27 -9.04
C VAL A 202 4.19 3.75 -9.09
N ILE A 203 4.12 4.39 -7.91
CA ILE A 203 3.78 5.81 -7.82
C ILE A 203 4.86 6.68 -8.47
N ARG A 204 6.13 6.33 -8.33
CA ARG A 204 7.22 7.05 -9.03
C ARG A 204 7.01 7.02 -10.55
N ARG A 205 6.75 5.83 -11.13
CA ARG A 205 6.46 5.70 -12.56
C ARG A 205 5.22 6.50 -12.98
N LEU A 206 4.15 6.49 -12.20
CA LEU A 206 2.96 7.27 -12.50
C LEU A 206 3.23 8.78 -12.56
N ILE A 207 4.07 9.32 -11.65
CA ILE A 207 4.49 10.73 -11.70
C ILE A 207 5.31 10.99 -12.95
N ASP A 208 6.38 10.22 -13.15
CA ASP A 208 7.36 10.47 -14.20
C ASP A 208 6.69 10.38 -15.59
N GLU A 209 5.94 9.32 -15.85
CA GLU A 209 5.23 9.13 -17.12
C GLU A 209 4.09 10.15 -17.31
N ALA A 210 3.42 10.60 -16.24
CA ALA A 210 2.39 11.64 -16.37
C ALA A 210 2.98 12.97 -16.81
N ARG A 211 4.16 13.34 -16.28
CA ARG A 211 4.87 14.56 -16.69
C ARG A 211 5.32 14.50 -18.12
N ASP A 212 5.85 13.36 -18.56
CA ASP A 212 6.22 13.17 -19.95
C ASP A 212 4.98 13.26 -20.86
N LYS A 213 3.84 12.71 -20.42
CA LYS A 213 2.59 12.82 -21.17
C LYS A 213 2.04 14.23 -21.24
N ILE A 214 2.14 15.02 -20.16
CA ILE A 214 1.75 16.43 -20.18
C ILE A 214 2.59 17.18 -21.21
N LYS A 215 3.93 17.04 -21.15
CA LYS A 215 4.85 17.68 -22.10
C LYS A 215 4.59 17.28 -23.55
N GLU A 216 4.25 16.02 -23.81
CA GLU A 216 3.88 15.52 -25.15
C GLU A 216 2.61 16.18 -25.69
N LEU A 217 1.67 16.55 -24.82
CA LEU A 217 0.37 17.09 -25.20
C LEU A 217 0.30 18.62 -25.17
N THR A 218 1.31 19.29 -24.62
CA THR A 218 1.41 20.76 -24.59
C THR A 218 2.43 21.33 -25.58
N ASN A 219 3.37 20.52 -26.06
CA ASN A 219 4.37 20.91 -27.07
C ASN A 219 4.08 20.23 -28.41
#